data_AF-A0A1M3M0H9-F1
#
_entry.id   AF-A0A1M3M0H9-F1
#
_cell.length_a   1.000
_cell.length_b   1.000
_cell.length_c   1.000
_cell.angle_alpha   90.00
_cell.angle_beta   90.00
_cell.angle_gamma   90.00
#
_symmetry.space_group_name_H-M   'P 1'
#
loop_
_entity.id
_entity.type
_entity.pdbx_description
1 polymer ?
#
loop_
_entity_poly.entity_id
_entity_poly.type
_entity_poly.pdbx_seq_one_letter_code
_entity_poly.pdbx_strand_id
1 'polypeptide(L)'
;MQEYHLLDEAGNGDPYKRPTKLADGRWFSLPYEYWLDGWDAKLSTAEKVMLLIALDQPDGFQIPYDRFSKWYGVSESTAKRGLTGLARRGIIDVHTDWHINGRSEFGWVEVRSYTTVGIWSKSERDALMKTKPKRHTPIVFVPVNAEEGGIP
;
A
#
# COMPACT_ATOMS: atom_id res chain seq x y z
N MET A 1 32.14 -13.95 -13.71
CA MET A 1 30.70 -13.64 -13.69
C MET A 1 30.24 -13.81 -12.26
N GLN A 2 29.60 -12.80 -11.67
CA GLN A 2 29.11 -12.86 -10.30
C GLN A 2 27.62 -13.17 -10.37
N GLU A 3 27.22 -14.31 -9.80
CA GLU A 3 25.83 -14.76 -9.74
C GLU A 3 25.19 -14.16 -8.48
N TYR A 4 24.09 -13.43 -8.66
CA TYR A 4 23.36 -12.80 -7.57
C TYR A 4 22.03 -13.54 -7.37
N HIS A 5 21.78 -14.00 -6.15
CA HIS A 5 20.52 -14.64 -5.77
C HIS A 5 19.76 -13.75 -4.78
N LEU A 6 18.46 -13.56 -5.04
CA LEU A 6 17.56 -12.92 -4.09
C LEU A 6 17.30 -13.90 -2.94
N LEU A 7 17.44 -13.43 -1.70
CA LEU A 7 17.20 -14.21 -0.50
C LEU A 7 15.85 -13.84 0.13
N ASP A 8 15.26 -14.81 0.81
CA ASP A 8 14.04 -14.64 1.59
C ASP A 8 14.26 -13.61 2.72
N GLU A 9 13.26 -12.76 2.94
CA GLU A 9 13.30 -11.66 3.91
C GLU A 9 13.33 -12.17 5.37
N ALA A 10 12.95 -13.42 5.62
CA ALA A 10 13.02 -14.04 6.94
C ALA A 10 14.46 -14.25 7.43
N GLY A 11 15.47 -14.07 6.56
CA GLY A 11 16.88 -14.20 6.93
C GLY A 11 17.32 -15.66 7.16
N ASN A 12 16.54 -16.63 6.68
CA ASN A 12 16.85 -18.05 6.76
C ASN A 12 17.87 -18.51 5.70
N GLY A 13 18.22 -17.66 4.74
CA GLY A 13 19.15 -17.97 3.64
C GLY A 13 18.51 -18.72 2.46
N ASP A 14 17.19 -18.94 2.49
CA ASP A 14 16.47 -19.54 1.37
C ASP A 14 16.36 -18.55 0.20
N PRO A 15 16.26 -19.02 -1.05
CA PRO A 15 15.97 -18.15 -2.19
C PRO A 15 14.59 -17.51 -2.08
N TYR A 16 14.51 -16.23 -2.40
CA TYR A 16 13.25 -15.49 -2.45
C TYR A 16 12.28 -16.14 -3.44
N LYS A 17 11.08 -16.48 -2.96
CA LYS A 17 9.95 -16.93 -3.79
C LYS A 17 8.88 -15.86 -3.75
N ARG A 18 8.53 -15.33 -4.93
CA ARG A 18 7.43 -14.37 -5.05
C ARG A 18 6.14 -15.01 -4.52
N PRO A 19 5.42 -14.36 -3.59
CA PRO A 19 4.16 -14.87 -3.11
C PRO A 19 3.10 -14.83 -4.21
N THR A 20 2.39 -15.94 -4.38
CA THR A 20 1.31 -16.09 -5.37
C THR A 20 -0.01 -16.47 -4.73
N LYS A 21 0.05 -17.02 -3.52
CA LYS A 21 -1.09 -17.48 -2.72
C LYS A 21 -0.92 -16.97 -1.30
N LEU A 22 -2.02 -16.81 -0.58
CA LEU A 22 -2.01 -16.34 0.81
C LEU A 22 -1.12 -17.19 1.75
N ALA A 23 -0.93 -18.48 1.42
CA ALA A 23 -0.04 -19.38 2.15
C ALA A 23 1.44 -19.02 2.01
N ASP A 24 1.83 -18.28 0.96
CA ASP A 24 3.20 -17.85 0.72
C ASP A 24 3.56 -16.58 1.54
N GLY A 25 2.60 -16.02 2.28
CA GLY A 25 2.74 -14.78 3.05
C GLY A 25 1.64 -13.77 2.72
N ARG A 26 1.55 -12.69 3.51
CA ARG A 26 0.68 -11.55 3.20
C ARG A 26 1.48 -10.49 2.47
N TRP A 27 0.88 -9.91 1.43
CA TRP A 27 1.46 -8.80 0.67
C TRP A 27 0.38 -7.78 0.34
N PHE A 28 0.81 -6.57 0.02
CA PHE A 28 -0.06 -5.52 -0.52
C PHE A 28 0.24 -5.36 -2.00
N SER A 29 -0.81 -5.14 -2.80
CA SER A 29 -0.65 -4.75 -4.19
C SER A 29 -0.73 -3.24 -4.33
N LEU A 30 0.26 -2.65 -4.98
CA LEU A 30 0.26 -1.25 -5.39
C LEU A 30 0.10 -1.16 -6.91
N PRO A 31 -0.73 -0.23 -7.42
CA PRO A 31 -0.79 0.06 -8.85
C PRO A 31 0.58 0.59 -9.33
N TYR A 32 0.95 0.33 -10.58
CA TYR A 32 2.24 0.79 -11.13
C TYR A 32 2.35 2.31 -11.13
N GLU A 33 1.22 2.98 -11.32
CA GLU A 33 0.99 4.41 -11.22
C GLU A 33 1.53 4.99 -9.91
N TYR A 34 1.55 4.21 -8.81
CA TYR A 34 2.16 4.64 -7.56
C TYR A 34 3.60 5.12 -7.75
N TRP A 35 4.37 4.41 -8.59
CA TRP A 35 5.75 4.78 -8.91
C TRP A 35 5.83 5.72 -10.11
N LEU A 36 5.09 5.43 -11.17
CA LEU A 36 5.17 6.19 -12.43
C LEU A 36 4.72 7.65 -12.26
N ASP A 37 3.72 7.88 -11.43
CA ASP A 37 3.22 9.23 -11.15
C ASP A 37 3.90 9.85 -9.92
N GLY A 38 4.90 9.18 -9.32
CA GLY A 38 5.65 9.68 -8.18
C GLY A 38 4.83 9.84 -6.90
N TRP A 39 3.84 8.98 -6.65
CA TRP A 39 3.05 9.01 -5.41
C TRP A 39 3.89 8.71 -4.18
N ASP A 40 4.96 7.93 -4.33
CA ASP A 40 5.97 7.72 -3.30
C ASP A 40 6.61 9.04 -2.82
N ALA A 41 6.83 10.02 -3.70
CA ALA A 41 7.36 11.33 -3.31
C ALA A 41 6.26 12.29 -2.85
N LYS A 42 5.06 12.22 -3.45
CA LYS A 42 3.94 13.14 -3.17
C LYS A 42 3.29 12.90 -1.81
N LEU A 43 3.32 11.67 -1.32
CA LEU A 43 2.71 11.29 -0.05
C LEU A 43 3.68 11.49 1.12
N SER A 44 3.19 12.13 2.18
CA SER A 44 3.87 12.16 3.47
C SER A 44 3.94 10.77 4.09
N THR A 45 4.84 10.58 5.04
CA THR A 45 4.96 9.29 5.77
C THR A 45 3.63 8.86 6.39
N ALA A 46 2.88 9.79 6.97
CA ALA A 46 1.57 9.49 7.54
C ALA A 46 0.57 9.00 6.48
N GLU A 47 0.52 9.67 5.32
CA GLU A 47 -0.34 9.26 4.20
C GLU A 47 0.07 7.89 3.64
N LYS A 48 1.37 7.61 3.51
CA LYS A 48 1.88 6.30 3.07
C LYS A 48 1.45 5.18 4.00
N VAL A 49 1.63 5.36 5.31
CA VAL A 49 1.24 4.33 6.28
C VAL A 49 -0.27 4.11 6.23
N MET A 50 -1.06 5.17 6.12
CA MET A 50 -2.53 5.03 6.02
C MET A 50 -2.96 4.41 4.70
N LEU A 51 -2.23 4.66 3.61
CA LEU A 51 -2.48 4.02 2.33
C LEU A 51 -2.28 2.50 2.44
N LEU A 52 -1.16 2.06 3.03
CA LEU A 52 -0.89 0.64 3.20
C LEU A 52 -1.96 -0.06 4.05
N ILE A 53 -2.40 0.58 5.13
CA ILE A 53 -3.49 0.06 5.96
C ILE A 53 -4.79 0.01 5.14
N ALA A 54 -5.15 1.10 4.45
CA ALA A 54 -6.37 1.15 3.64
C ALA A 54 -6.39 0.09 2.53
N LEU A 55 -5.24 -0.27 1.95
CA LEU A 55 -5.14 -1.29 0.90
C LEU A 55 -5.34 -2.72 1.42
N ASP A 56 -5.10 -2.96 2.71
CA ASP A 56 -5.34 -4.25 3.39
C ASP A 56 -6.78 -4.40 3.89
N GLN A 57 -7.46 -3.28 4.17
CA GLN A 57 -8.82 -3.27 4.69
C GLN A 57 -9.89 -3.45 3.59
N PRO A 58 -11.08 -3.98 3.93
CA PRO A 58 -12.22 -4.05 3.01
C PRO A 58 -12.82 -2.65 2.75
N ASP A 59 -13.57 -2.49 1.66
CA ASP A 59 -14.29 -1.24 1.38
C ASP A 59 -15.26 -0.87 2.52
N GLY A 60 -15.40 0.41 2.82
CA GLY A 60 -16.21 0.92 3.91
C GLY A 60 -15.62 0.63 5.31
N PHE A 61 -14.31 0.38 5.41
CA PHE A 61 -13.69 0.08 6.69
C PHE A 61 -13.82 1.25 7.66
N GLN A 62 -14.03 0.90 8.92
CA GLN A 62 -14.12 1.86 10.02
C GLN A 62 -12.86 1.77 10.85
N ILE A 63 -12.27 2.91 11.19
CA ILE A 63 -11.12 2.97 12.06
C ILE A 63 -11.52 3.56 13.42
N PRO A 64 -11.56 2.74 14.49
CA PRO A 64 -11.64 3.25 15.85
C PRO A 64 -10.30 3.89 16.21
N TYR A 65 -10.28 5.23 16.27
CA TYR A 65 -9.08 6.01 16.53
C TYR A 65 -8.38 5.65 17.85
N ASP A 66 -9.16 5.27 18.86
CA ASP A 66 -8.71 4.84 20.19
C ASP A 66 -7.87 3.56 20.16
N ARG A 67 -8.16 2.65 19.21
CA ARG A 67 -7.43 1.37 19.08
C ARG A 67 -6.27 1.42 18.09
N PHE A 68 -6.13 2.53 17.37
CA PHE A 68 -5.21 2.63 16.25
C PHE A 68 -3.74 2.46 16.65
N SER A 69 -3.36 3.08 17.77
CA SER A 69 -2.02 2.95 18.34
C SER A 69 -1.71 1.50 18.72
N LYS A 70 -2.69 0.80 19.30
CA LYS A 70 -2.52 -0.59 19.72
C LYS A 70 -2.41 -1.56 18.53
N TRP A 71 -3.15 -1.33 17.45
CA TRP A 71 -3.19 -2.25 16.31
C TRP A 71 -2.04 -2.03 15.34
N TYR A 72 -1.71 -0.77 15.05
CA TYR A 72 -0.78 -0.42 13.98
C TYR A 72 0.49 0.28 14.47
N GLY A 73 0.60 0.57 15.78
CA GLY A 73 1.74 1.31 16.33
C GLY A 73 1.77 2.78 15.91
N VAL A 74 0.65 3.31 15.39
CA VAL A 74 0.56 4.68 14.86
C VAL A 74 -0.30 5.54 15.78
N SER A 75 0.17 6.74 16.12
CA SER A 75 -0.62 7.65 16.95
C SER A 75 -1.92 8.07 16.26
N GLU A 76 -2.97 8.32 17.05
CA GLU A 76 -4.26 8.81 16.53
C GLU A 76 -4.09 10.08 15.68
N SER A 77 -3.24 11.02 16.12
CA SER A 77 -2.96 12.26 15.40
C SER A 77 -2.32 12.01 14.03
N THR A 78 -1.42 11.02 13.93
CA THR A 78 -0.79 10.62 12.67
C THR A 78 -1.80 9.93 11.76
N ALA A 79 -2.65 9.08 12.31
CA ALA A 79 -3.73 8.40 11.59
C ALA A 79 -4.71 9.40 10.96
N LYS A 80 -5.21 10.33 11.77
CA LYS A 80 -6.11 11.41 11.32
C LYS A 80 -5.48 12.24 10.21
N ARG A 81 -4.21 12.62 10.37
CA ARG A 81 -3.47 13.39 9.36
C ARG A 81 -3.32 12.62 8.06
N GLY A 82 -2.94 11.35 8.14
CA GLY A 82 -2.81 10.48 6.97
C GLY A 82 -4.13 10.30 6.23
N LEU A 83 -5.21 9.90 6.93
CA LEU A 83 -6.54 9.72 6.31
C LEU A 83 -7.07 11.02 5.70
N THR A 84 -6.88 12.15 6.38
CA THR A 84 -7.29 13.47 5.84
C THR A 84 -6.51 13.82 4.58
N GLY A 85 -5.21 13.54 4.55
CA GLY A 85 -4.36 13.76 3.39
C GLY A 85 -4.75 12.90 2.19
N LEU A 86 -5.03 11.61 2.43
CA LEU A 86 -5.51 10.69 1.40
C LEU A 86 -6.88 11.13 0.83
N ALA A 87 -7.81 11.53 1.69
CA ALA A 87 -9.12 12.02 1.26
C ALA A 87 -9.00 13.29 0.41
N ARG A 88 -8.17 14.24 0.84
CA ARG A 88 -7.91 15.48 0.09
C ARG A 88 -7.33 15.23 -1.31
N ARG A 89 -6.59 14.13 -1.48
CA ARG A 89 -5.97 13.74 -2.75
C ARG A 89 -6.87 12.87 -3.62
N GLY A 90 -8.09 12.57 -3.17
CA GLY A 90 -9.02 11.69 -3.89
C GLY A 90 -8.55 10.23 -3.96
N ILE A 91 -7.74 9.78 -3.00
CA ILE A 91 -7.26 8.40 -2.91
C ILE A 91 -8.27 7.53 -2.16
N ILE A 92 -8.92 8.11 -1.16
CA ILE A 92 -10.00 7.49 -0.41
C ILE A 92 -11.23 8.39 -0.42
N ASP A 93 -12.40 7.77 -0.41
CA ASP A 93 -13.67 8.43 -0.11
C ASP A 93 -14.01 8.26 1.38
N VAL A 94 -14.72 9.24 1.93
CA VAL A 94 -15.11 9.28 3.35
C VAL A 94 -16.62 9.35 3.43
N HIS A 95 -17.24 8.32 3.96
CA HIS A 95 -18.67 8.32 4.26
C HIS A 95 -18.88 8.50 5.77
N THR A 96 -19.80 9.40 6.13
CA THR A 96 -20.15 9.67 7.53
C THR A 96 -21.56 9.17 7.79
N ASP A 97 -21.67 8.18 8.66
CA ASP A 97 -22.93 7.61 9.13
C ASP A 97 -23.24 8.08 10.55
N TRP A 98 -24.52 8.31 10.82
CA TRP A 98 -25.03 8.64 12.16
C TRP A 98 -25.78 7.43 12.72
N HIS A 99 -25.23 6.82 13.77
CA HIS A 99 -25.87 5.70 14.45
C HIS A 99 -26.49 6.15 15.77
N ILE A 100 -27.74 5.74 16.01
CA ILE A 100 -28.39 5.90 17.32
C ILE A 100 -27.68 4.96 18.31
N ASN A 101 -27.09 5.53 19.36
CA ASN A 101 -26.47 4.78 20.44
C ASN A 101 -27.06 5.25 21.78
N GLY A 102 -27.88 4.41 22.41
CA GLY A 102 -28.53 4.71 23.69
C GLY A 102 -27.57 4.85 24.89
N ARG A 103 -26.26 4.67 24.68
CA ARG A 103 -25.21 4.92 25.68
C ARG A 103 -24.46 6.25 25.47
N SER A 104 -24.75 6.97 24.38
CA SER A 104 -24.26 8.33 24.16
C SER A 104 -25.18 9.31 24.87
N GLU A 105 -24.63 10.30 25.57
CA GLU A 105 -25.39 11.35 26.27
C GLU A 105 -26.36 12.09 25.33
N PHE A 106 -26.02 12.15 24.04
CA PHE A 106 -26.83 12.78 22.99
C PHE A 106 -27.57 11.78 22.09
N GLY A 107 -27.43 10.47 22.34
CA GLY A 107 -28.12 9.42 21.61
C GLY A 107 -27.56 9.10 20.22
N TRP A 108 -26.54 9.80 19.73
CA TRP A 108 -25.92 9.59 18.41
C TRP A 108 -24.40 9.39 18.52
N VAL A 109 -23.84 8.59 17.61
CA VAL A 109 -22.39 8.44 17.38
C VAL A 109 -22.11 8.60 15.90
N GLU A 110 -21.21 9.53 15.57
CA GLU A 110 -20.68 9.69 14.22
C GLU A 110 -19.71 8.54 13.93
N VAL A 111 -19.96 7.80 12.86
CA VAL A 111 -19.10 6.71 12.39
C VAL A 111 -18.60 7.04 11.00
N ARG A 112 -17.28 7.20 10.87
CA ARG A 112 -16.63 7.46 9.59
C ARG A 112 -16.16 6.15 8.99
N SER A 113 -16.60 5.87 7.77
CA SER A 113 -16.14 4.76 6.95
C SER A 113 -15.32 5.27 5.77
N TYR A 114 -14.35 4.47 5.35
CA TYR A 114 -13.36 4.83 4.34
C TYR A 114 -13.33 3.77 3.25
N THR A 115 -13.21 4.21 2.00
CA THR A 115 -13.13 3.31 0.83
C THR A 115 -12.04 3.80 -0.12
N THR A 116 -11.18 2.93 -0.62
CA THR A 116 -10.18 3.31 -1.64
C THR A 116 -10.84 3.43 -3.00
N VAL A 117 -10.46 4.44 -3.79
CA VAL A 117 -11.12 4.76 -5.06
C VAL A 117 -10.15 4.76 -6.25
N GLY A 118 -10.70 4.69 -7.46
CA GLY A 118 -9.92 4.73 -8.71
C GLY A 118 -8.88 3.61 -8.78
N ILE A 119 -7.64 3.98 -9.12
CA ILE A 119 -6.49 3.05 -9.23
C ILE A 119 -6.14 2.33 -7.92
N TRP A 120 -6.63 2.82 -6.78
CA TRP A 120 -6.40 2.25 -5.45
C TRP A 120 -7.50 1.27 -5.04
N SER A 121 -8.64 1.28 -5.73
CA SER A 121 -9.77 0.42 -5.42
C SER A 121 -9.39 -1.05 -5.56
N LYS A 122 -9.99 -1.90 -4.73
CA LYS A 122 -9.70 -3.33 -4.73
C LYS A 122 -10.06 -3.99 -6.07
N SER A 123 -11.16 -3.56 -6.69
CA SER A 123 -11.60 -4.06 -8.00
C SER A 123 -10.57 -3.83 -9.09
N GLU A 124 -10.00 -2.63 -9.17
CA GLU A 124 -9.03 -2.26 -10.21
C GLU A 124 -7.71 -3.00 -10.02
N ARG A 125 -7.23 -3.07 -8.77
CA ARG A 125 -6.01 -3.81 -8.43
C ARG A 125 -6.16 -5.31 -8.74
N ASP A 126 -7.30 -5.91 -8.39
CA ASP A 126 -7.58 -7.31 -8.69
C ASP A 126 -7.69 -7.55 -10.21
N ALA A 127 -8.28 -6.62 -10.95
CA ALA A 127 -8.35 -6.68 -12.41
C ALA A 127 -6.95 -6.65 -13.03
N LEU A 128 -6.08 -5.74 -12.58
CA LEU A 128 -4.68 -5.65 -13.01
C LEU A 128 -3.90 -6.93 -12.67
N MET A 129 -4.10 -7.51 -11.48
CA MET A 129 -3.44 -8.76 -11.08
C MET A 129 -3.90 -9.98 -11.87
N LYS A 130 -5.17 -10.03 -12.31
CA LYS A 130 -5.72 -11.12 -13.12
C LYS A 130 -5.22 -11.10 -14.56
N THR A 131 -4.65 -9.99 -15.03
CA THR A 131 -4.07 -9.95 -16.38
C THR A 131 -2.95 -11.00 -16.48
N LYS A 132 -3.01 -11.86 -17.51
CA LYS A 132 -2.03 -12.92 -17.70
C LYS A 132 -0.62 -12.30 -17.71
N PRO A 133 0.33 -12.81 -16.91
CA PRO A 133 1.69 -12.33 -16.98
C PRO A 133 2.18 -12.55 -18.41
N LYS A 134 2.52 -11.46 -19.11
CA LYS A 134 3.41 -11.58 -20.28
C LYS A 134 4.68 -12.26 -19.76
N ARG A 135 5.16 -13.28 -20.48
CA ARG A 135 6.40 -13.99 -20.13
C ARG A 135 7.46 -12.95 -19.77
N HIS A 136 7.92 -12.99 -18.52
CA HIS A 136 9.00 -12.14 -18.08
C HIS A 136 10.26 -12.59 -18.79
N THR A 137 10.71 -11.84 -19.79
CA THR A 137 12.08 -11.94 -20.28
C THR A 137 12.97 -11.38 -19.18
N PRO A 138 13.90 -12.16 -18.61
CA PRO A 138 14.79 -11.64 -17.58
C PRO A 138 15.53 -10.41 -18.12
N ILE A 139 15.59 -9.36 -17.31
CA ILE A 139 16.40 -8.18 -17.61
C ILE A 139 17.86 -8.64 -17.51
N VAL A 140 18.50 -8.89 -18.66
CA VAL A 140 19.93 -9.13 -18.73
C VAL A 140 20.61 -7.79 -18.48
N PHE A 141 21.16 -7.58 -17.29
CA PHE A 141 22.00 -6.43 -17.01
C PHE A 141 23.31 -6.63 -17.77
N VAL A 142 23.44 -5.99 -18.93
CA VAL A 142 24.69 -5.95 -19.68
C VAL A 142 25.54 -4.83 -19.06
N PRO A 143 26.65 -5.12 -18.37
CA PRO A 143 27.54 -4.08 -17.92
C PRO A 143 28.08 -3.33 -19.14
N VAL A 144 27.92 -2.00 -19.16
CA VAL A 144 28.63 -1.14 -20.11
C VAL A 144 30.11 -1.24 -19.75
N ASN A 145 30.89 -1.94 -20.57
CA ASN A 145 32.33 -2.01 -20.43
C ASN A 145 32.89 -0.58 -20.53
N ALA A 146 33.47 -0.10 -19.44
CA ALA A 146 34.24 1.13 -19.42
C ALA A 146 35.65 0.83 -19.93
N GLU A 147 35.83 0.63 -21.24
CA GLU A 147 37.15 0.70 -21.85
C GLU A 147 37.11 1.38 -23.23
N GLU A 148 38.15 2.20 -23.44
CA GLU A 148 38.63 2.83 -24.67
C GLU A 148 38.07 4.19 -25.09
N GLY A 149 38.79 5.23 -24.65
CA GLY A 149 38.75 6.58 -25.21
C GLY A 149 39.98 7.36 -24.76
N GLY A 150 41.16 6.97 -25.27
CA GLY A 150 42.41 7.67 -25.00
C GLY A 150 42.54 9.00 -25.75
N ILE A 151 43.26 9.93 -25.10
CA ILE A 151 44.19 10.95 -25.65
C ILE A 151 43.49 12.19 -26.28
N PRO A 152 43.99 13.44 -26.15
CA PRO A 152 45.36 13.93 -25.89
C PRO A 152 45.75 14.22 -24.45
#